data_AF-A0A067KHY2-F1
#
_entry.id   AF-A0A067KHY2-F1
#
_cell.length_a   1.000
_cell.length_b   1.000
_cell.length_c   1.000
_cell.angle_alpha   90.00
_cell.angle_beta   90.00
_cell.angle_gamma   90.00
#
_symmetry.space_group_name_H-M   'P 1'
#
loop_
_entity.id
_entity.type
_entity.pdbx_description
1 polymer ?
#
loop_
_entity_poly.entity_id
_entity_poly.type
_entity_poly.pdbx_seq_one_letter_code
_entity_poly.pdbx_strand_id
1 'polypeptide(L)'
;MCPKGFTVDLCKPHLFQVGYLGEHYDGWVHQPIITKESPRFFQSEILEFWHLFHFVGTPSTAPAVFGGTLLGYVIYDLTHYYLHHGQPSTLLSKSLKKYHLSHHFKVQDVGFGITSTLWDIVFGTLPPIQVIEKKE
;
A
#
# COMPACT_ATOMS: atom_id res chain seq x y z
N MET A 1 -6.59 28.15 -31.10
CA MET A 1 -7.45 29.02 -30.27
C MET A 1 -8.14 28.14 -29.25
N CYS A 2 -7.84 28.29 -27.96
CA CYS A 2 -8.53 27.57 -26.89
C CYS A 2 -9.88 28.28 -26.64
N PRO A 3 -11.04 27.59 -26.66
CA PRO A 3 -12.30 28.26 -26.40
C PRO A 3 -12.32 28.71 -24.93
N LYS A 4 -12.65 30.00 -24.72
CA LYS A 4 -12.92 30.53 -23.38
C LYS A 4 -14.25 29.93 -22.89
N GLY A 5 -14.18 28.83 -22.16
CA GLY A 5 -15.34 28.17 -21.54
C GLY A 5 -14.85 27.29 -20.39
N PHE A 6 -15.26 27.66 -19.18
CA PHE A 6 -15.05 27.01 -17.87
C PHE A 6 -14.34 25.64 -17.89
N THR A 7 -13.03 25.62 -17.63
CA THR A 7 -12.24 24.39 -17.44
C THR A 7 -12.33 23.95 -15.98
N VAL A 8 -12.73 22.70 -15.72
CA VAL A 8 -12.61 22.09 -14.39
C VAL A 8 -11.13 22.08 -14.00
N ASP A 9 -10.82 22.66 -12.84
CA ASP A 9 -9.49 22.74 -12.28
C ASP A 9 -9.18 21.39 -11.61
N LEU A 10 -8.37 20.58 -12.27
CA LEU A 10 -8.03 19.23 -11.82
C LEU A 10 -7.10 19.23 -10.59
N CYS A 11 -6.55 20.38 -10.20
CA CYS A 11 -5.80 20.55 -8.96
C CYS A 11 -6.71 20.83 -7.75
N LYS A 12 -8.03 20.97 -7.98
CA LYS A 12 -9.06 21.17 -6.96
C LYS A 12 -9.99 19.96 -6.90
N PRO A 13 -10.74 19.77 -5.79
CA PRO A 13 -11.65 18.64 -5.66
C PRO A 13 -12.69 18.65 -6.75
N HIS A 14 -12.82 17.50 -7.38
CA HIS A 14 -13.70 17.35 -8.52
C HIS A 14 -15.18 17.39 -8.10
N LEU A 15 -15.53 16.85 -6.93
CA LEU A 15 -16.91 16.63 -6.51
C LEU A 15 -17.76 17.91 -6.51
N PHE A 16 -17.17 19.04 -6.12
CA PHE A 16 -17.89 20.32 -6.09
C PHE A 16 -17.85 21.05 -7.43
N GLN A 17 -16.90 20.76 -8.30
CA GLN A 17 -16.77 21.46 -9.59
C GLN A 17 -17.73 20.91 -10.65
N VAL A 18 -17.99 19.59 -10.66
CA VAL A 18 -18.92 18.98 -11.62
C VAL A 18 -20.35 19.49 -11.43
N GLY A 19 -20.76 19.71 -10.17
CA GLY A 19 -22.11 20.19 -9.85
C GLY A 19 -22.44 21.59 -10.39
N TYR A 20 -21.43 22.44 -10.64
CA TYR A 20 -21.62 23.78 -11.20
C TYR A 20 -21.59 23.84 -12.73
N LEU A 21 -21.36 22.71 -13.42
CA LEU A 21 -21.27 22.69 -14.88
C LEU A 21 -22.61 22.97 -15.59
N GLY A 22 -23.73 22.59 -14.97
CA GLY A 22 -25.08 22.80 -15.54
C GLY A 22 -25.18 22.32 -17.00
N GLU A 23 -25.66 23.20 -17.88
CA GLU A 23 -25.81 22.96 -19.33
C GLU A 23 -24.48 22.63 -20.04
N HIS A 24 -23.33 22.95 -19.44
CA HIS A 24 -22.01 22.66 -20.01
C HIS A 24 -21.49 21.26 -19.65
N TYR A 25 -22.21 20.49 -18.83
CA TYR A 25 -21.82 19.14 -18.41
C TYR A 25 -21.61 18.21 -19.60
N ASP A 26 -22.55 18.22 -20.57
CA ASP A 26 -22.51 17.32 -21.73
C ASP A 26 -21.31 17.62 -22.64
N GLY A 27 -21.00 18.89 -22.88
CA GLY A 27 -19.81 19.27 -23.65
C GLY A 27 -18.49 18.92 -22.95
N TRP A 28 -18.47 18.99 -21.61
CA TRP A 28 -17.29 18.72 -20.79
C TRP A 28 -16.98 17.22 -20.68
N VAL A 29 -17.99 16.35 -20.47
CA VAL A 29 -17.78 14.90 -20.25
C VAL A 29 -17.16 14.20 -21.47
N HIS A 30 -17.33 14.78 -22.66
CA HIS A 30 -16.76 14.27 -23.90
C HIS A 30 -15.35 14.82 -24.21
N GLN A 31 -14.80 15.72 -23.38
CA GLN A 31 -13.44 16.21 -23.55
C GLN A 31 -12.42 15.18 -23.02
N PRO A 32 -11.33 14.89 -23.76
CA PRO A 32 -10.26 14.04 -23.26
C PRO A 32 -9.51 14.75 -22.12
N ILE A 33 -9.38 14.08 -20.97
CA ILE A 33 -8.58 14.57 -19.84
C ILE A 33 -7.11 14.27 -20.14
N ILE A 34 -6.34 15.30 -20.49
CA ILE A 34 -4.91 15.19 -20.78
C ILE A 34 -4.15 15.82 -19.60
N THR A 35 -4.02 15.08 -18.49
CA THR A 35 -3.17 15.46 -17.35
C THR A 35 -2.18 14.37 -17.00
N LYS A 36 -1.03 14.78 -16.46
CA LYS A 36 -0.01 13.88 -15.89
C LYS A 36 -0.36 13.39 -14.49
N GLU A 37 -1.20 14.13 -13.77
CA GLU A 37 -1.58 13.87 -12.38
C GLU A 37 -3.03 13.38 -12.30
N SER A 38 -3.29 12.50 -11.31
CA SER A 38 -4.62 11.93 -11.08
C SER A 38 -5.57 12.99 -10.52
N PRO A 39 -6.81 13.11 -11.01
CA PRO A 39 -7.79 14.03 -10.47
C PRO A 39 -8.09 13.71 -9.00
N ARG A 40 -8.06 14.72 -8.14
CA ARG A 40 -8.43 14.59 -6.73
C ARG A 40 -9.94 14.74 -6.53
N PHE A 41 -10.53 13.91 -5.70
CA PHE A 41 -11.97 13.95 -5.44
C PHE A 41 -12.34 14.88 -4.27
N PHE A 42 -11.47 15.00 -3.25
CA PHE A 42 -11.69 15.79 -2.03
C PHE A 42 -10.54 16.77 -1.74
N GLN A 43 -10.78 17.85 -0.98
CA GLN A 43 -9.71 18.79 -0.57
C GLN A 43 -8.79 18.20 0.50
N SER A 44 -9.31 17.27 1.28
CA SER A 44 -8.61 16.71 2.43
C SER A 44 -7.97 15.37 2.06
N GLU A 45 -6.67 15.26 2.30
CA GLU A 45 -5.92 14.00 2.22
C GLU A 45 -6.55 12.92 3.12
N ILE A 46 -7.16 13.33 4.24
CA ILE A 46 -7.83 12.43 5.18
C ILE A 46 -9.11 11.85 4.57
N LEU A 47 -9.89 12.65 3.86
CA LEU A 47 -11.11 12.19 3.19
C LEU A 47 -10.80 11.31 1.98
N GLU A 48 -9.74 11.65 1.25
CA GLU A 48 -9.25 10.88 0.10
C GLU A 48 -8.73 9.50 0.56
N PHE A 49 -7.99 9.46 1.66
CA PHE A 49 -7.57 8.24 2.36
C PHE A 49 -8.75 7.44 2.93
N TRP A 50 -9.73 8.10 3.55
CA TRP A 50 -10.93 7.42 4.10
C TRP A 50 -11.78 6.74 3.02
N HIS A 51 -11.83 7.32 1.82
CA HIS A 51 -12.52 6.71 0.67
C HIS A 51 -11.89 5.37 0.25
N LEU A 52 -10.57 5.19 0.36
CA LEU A 52 -9.92 3.90 0.13
C LEU A 52 -10.40 2.83 1.12
N PHE A 53 -10.64 3.18 2.39
CA PHE A 53 -11.17 2.23 3.37
C PHE A 53 -12.63 1.86 3.12
N HIS A 54 -13.45 2.76 2.57
CA HIS A 54 -14.80 2.43 2.12
C HIS A 54 -14.83 1.45 0.94
N PHE A 55 -13.79 1.41 0.11
CA PHE A 55 -13.67 0.40 -0.95
C PHE A 55 -13.28 -0.97 -0.40
N VAL A 56 -12.55 -1.02 0.73
CA VAL A 56 -12.09 -2.25 1.37
C VAL A 56 -13.11 -2.79 2.40
N GLY A 57 -13.97 -1.93 2.96
CA GLY A 57 -14.98 -2.32 3.94
C GLY A 57 -16.12 -1.32 4.10
N THR A 58 -17.14 -1.67 4.87
CA THR A 58 -18.26 -0.78 5.18
C THR A 58 -17.84 0.32 6.15
N PRO A 59 -18.60 1.44 6.27
CA PRO A 59 -18.33 2.47 7.27
C PRO A 59 -18.23 1.91 8.70
N SER A 60 -18.98 0.85 9.01
CA SER A 60 -18.95 0.17 10.31
C SER A 60 -17.67 -0.66 10.53
N THR A 61 -17.07 -1.23 9.49
CA THR A 61 -15.83 -2.03 9.60
C THR A 61 -14.58 -1.21 9.34
N ALA A 62 -14.69 -0.04 8.70
CA ALA A 62 -13.54 0.80 8.34
C ALA A 62 -12.62 1.14 9.53
N PRO A 63 -13.11 1.50 10.73
CA PRO A 63 -12.25 1.71 11.89
C PRO A 63 -11.48 0.45 12.32
N ALA A 64 -12.11 -0.73 12.20
CA ALA A 64 -11.47 -2.01 12.54
C ALA A 64 -10.40 -2.40 11.52
N VAL A 65 -10.66 -2.20 10.22
CA VAL A 65 -9.67 -2.40 9.15
C VAL A 65 -8.48 -1.45 9.33
N PHE A 66 -8.74 -0.17 9.62
CA PHE A 66 -7.69 0.82 9.89
C PHE A 66 -6.85 0.41 11.11
N GLY A 67 -7.50 0.17 12.26
CA GLY A 67 -6.83 -0.22 13.49
C GLY A 67 -6.05 -1.53 13.36
N GLY A 68 -6.62 -2.53 12.69
CA GLY A 68 -5.96 -3.81 12.44
C GLY A 68 -4.75 -3.69 11.51
N THR A 69 -4.85 -2.87 10.46
CA THR A 69 -3.73 -2.60 9.55
C THR A 69 -2.59 -1.88 10.27
N LEU A 70 -2.91 -0.85 11.06
CA LEU A 70 -1.92 -0.11 11.84
C LEU A 70 -1.24 -1.02 12.89
N LEU A 71 -2.04 -1.82 13.62
CA LEU A 71 -1.50 -2.79 14.57
C LEU A 71 -0.58 -3.81 13.88
N GLY A 72 -1.00 -4.32 12.72
CA GLY A 72 -0.20 -5.23 11.90
C GLY A 72 1.15 -4.62 11.49
N TYR A 73 1.15 -3.35 11.09
CA TYR A 73 2.36 -2.61 10.75
C TYR A 73 3.31 -2.48 11.97
N VAL A 74 2.77 -2.14 13.15
CA VAL A 74 3.59 -2.07 14.37
C VAL A 74 4.17 -3.44 14.74
N ILE A 75 3.38 -4.51 14.64
CA ILE A 75 3.88 -5.89 14.88
C ILE A 75 4.99 -6.25 13.88
N TYR A 76 4.83 -5.86 12.62
CA TYR A 76 5.85 -6.05 11.59
C TYR A 76 7.16 -5.35 11.95
N ASP A 77 7.12 -4.06 12.30
CA ASP A 77 8.32 -3.28 12.64
C ASP A 77 9.01 -3.81 13.91
N LEU A 78 8.24 -4.16 14.93
CA LEU A 78 8.78 -4.74 16.16
C LEU A 78 9.42 -6.11 15.91
N THR A 79 8.79 -6.93 15.06
CA THR A 79 9.36 -8.24 14.67
C THR A 79 10.66 -8.03 13.92
N HIS A 80 10.67 -7.13 12.92
CA HIS A 80 11.87 -6.80 12.16
C HIS A 80 13.04 -6.38 13.07
N TYR A 81 12.77 -5.44 13.99
CA TYR A 81 13.74 -5.00 14.98
C TYR A 81 14.24 -6.17 15.85
N TYR A 82 13.32 -7.02 16.34
CA TYR A 82 13.66 -8.18 17.16
C TYR A 82 14.50 -9.22 16.40
N LEU A 83 14.23 -9.46 15.12
CA LEU A 83 15.03 -10.39 14.31
C LEU A 83 16.47 -9.89 14.12
N HIS A 84 16.67 -8.58 13.96
CA HIS A 84 18.01 -7.99 13.86
C HIS A 84 18.75 -7.97 15.20
N HIS A 85 18.13 -7.43 16.25
CA HIS A 85 18.81 -7.07 17.49
C HIS A 85 18.53 -8.01 18.66
N GLY A 86 17.45 -8.77 18.62
CA GLY A 86 17.07 -9.71 19.67
C GLY A 86 17.81 -11.04 19.60
N GLN A 87 17.68 -11.82 20.67
CA GLN A 87 18.09 -13.23 20.72
C GLN A 87 16.84 -14.10 20.79
N PRO A 88 16.34 -14.62 19.64
CA PRO A 88 15.14 -15.42 19.61
C PRO A 88 15.33 -16.74 20.37
N SER A 89 14.40 -17.06 21.26
CA SER A 89 14.45 -18.28 22.08
C SER A 89 13.66 -19.43 21.48
N THR A 90 12.59 -19.14 20.74
CA THR A 90 11.69 -20.15 20.15
C THR A 90 12.17 -20.64 18.78
N LEU A 91 11.83 -21.87 18.41
CA LEU A 91 12.22 -22.44 17.11
C LEU A 91 11.72 -21.61 15.93
N LEU A 92 10.47 -21.13 15.98
CA LEU A 92 9.88 -20.30 14.93
C LEU A 92 10.63 -18.98 14.76
N SER A 93 10.87 -18.27 15.86
CA SER A 93 11.55 -16.97 15.81
C SER A 93 13.04 -17.10 15.43
N LYS A 94 13.69 -18.21 15.79
CA LYS A 94 15.03 -18.55 15.28
C LYS A 94 15.04 -18.84 13.78
N SER A 95 14.05 -19.60 13.29
CA SER A 95 13.89 -19.87 11.85
C SER A 95 13.66 -18.59 11.06
N LEU A 96 12.74 -17.73 11.52
CA LEU A 96 12.49 -16.41 10.93
C LEU A 96 13.74 -15.52 10.97
N LYS A 97 14.52 -15.54 12.06
CA LYS A 97 15.79 -14.81 12.12
C LYS A 97 16.79 -15.32 11.09
N LYS A 98 16.99 -16.64 10.98
CA LYS A 98 17.88 -17.23 9.97
C LYS A 98 17.44 -16.86 8.56
N TYR A 99 16.14 -16.94 8.30
CA TYR A 99 15.52 -16.56 7.03
C TYR A 99 15.77 -15.08 6.70
N HIS A 100 15.43 -14.17 7.60
CA HIS A 100 15.56 -12.73 7.41
C HIS A 100 17.03 -12.28 7.27
N LEU A 101 17.92 -12.84 8.08
CA LEU A 101 19.35 -12.57 7.94
C LEU A 101 19.91 -13.14 6.61
N SER A 102 19.35 -14.25 6.12
CA SER A 102 19.71 -14.77 4.79
C SER A 102 19.31 -13.80 3.68
N HIS A 103 18.15 -13.15 3.78
CA HIS A 103 17.77 -12.09 2.86
C HIS A 103 18.85 -10.99 2.83
N HIS A 104 19.24 -10.45 3.99
CA HIS A 104 20.25 -9.39 4.05
C HIS A 104 21.67 -9.80 3.64
N PHE A 105 22.11 -11.01 3.97
CA PHE A 105 23.53 -11.40 3.87
C PHE A 105 23.85 -12.45 2.80
N LYS A 106 22.84 -13.08 2.19
CA LYS A 106 23.04 -14.11 1.16
C LYS A 106 22.34 -13.76 -0.15
N VAL A 107 21.02 -13.55 -0.12
CA VAL A 107 20.18 -13.40 -1.32
C VAL A 107 19.10 -12.33 -1.08
N GLN A 108 19.37 -11.10 -1.53
CA GLN A 108 18.51 -9.93 -1.29
C GLN A 108 17.34 -9.81 -2.28
N ASP A 109 17.37 -10.59 -3.36
CA ASP A 109 16.37 -10.60 -4.43
C ASP A 109 15.18 -11.55 -4.15
N VAL A 110 15.22 -12.25 -3.02
CA VAL A 110 14.19 -13.19 -2.55
C VAL A 110 14.05 -13.09 -1.03
N GLY A 111 12.97 -13.67 -0.51
CA GLY A 111 12.74 -13.81 0.92
C GLY A 111 12.30 -12.50 1.60
N PHE A 112 11.22 -11.91 1.11
CA PHE A 112 10.74 -10.59 1.53
C PHE A 112 9.91 -10.63 2.81
N GLY A 113 9.41 -11.80 3.21
CA GLY A 113 8.55 -11.98 4.38
C GLY A 113 9.28 -11.84 5.71
N ILE A 114 8.83 -10.92 6.56
CA ILE A 114 9.44 -10.67 7.88
C ILE A 114 8.70 -11.42 9.00
N THR A 115 7.38 -11.28 9.04
CA THR A 115 6.53 -11.88 10.09
C THR A 115 6.15 -13.32 9.77
N SER A 116 6.13 -13.69 8.49
CA SER A 116 5.91 -15.04 7.99
C SER A 116 6.43 -15.17 6.56
N THR A 117 6.65 -16.41 6.10
CA THR A 117 7.06 -16.71 4.72
C THR A 117 5.86 -16.95 3.78
N LEU A 118 4.63 -16.71 4.24
CA LEU A 118 3.41 -17.05 3.52
C LEU A 118 3.36 -16.40 2.13
N TRP A 119 3.62 -15.09 2.06
CA TRP A 119 3.54 -14.37 0.80
C TRP A 119 4.68 -14.72 -0.15
N ASP A 120 5.86 -15.11 0.36
CA ASP A 120 6.92 -15.63 -0.49
C ASP A 120 6.59 -16.99 -1.12
N ILE A 121 5.78 -17.82 -0.44
CA ILE A 121 5.23 -19.04 -1.04
C ILE A 121 4.26 -18.66 -2.16
N VAL A 122 3.32 -17.75 -1.88
CA VAL A 122 2.26 -17.34 -2.82
C VAL A 122 2.85 -16.72 -4.09
N PHE A 123 3.89 -15.90 -3.96
CA PHE A 123 4.50 -15.19 -5.08
C PHE A 123 5.78 -15.85 -5.62
N GLY A 124 6.17 -17.01 -5.10
CA GLY A 124 7.32 -17.77 -5.58
C GLY A 124 8.67 -17.11 -5.30
N THR A 125 8.79 -16.33 -4.22
CA THR A 125 10.00 -15.60 -3.81
C THR A 125 10.68 -16.24 -2.61
N LEU A 126 10.45 -17.54 -2.36
CA LEU A 126 11.17 -18.27 -1.31
C LEU A 126 12.65 -18.46 -1.68
N PRO A 127 13.58 -18.26 -0.73
CA PRO A 127 15.00 -18.51 -0.96
C PRO A 127 15.29 -20.00 -1.17
N PRO A 128 16.15 -20.37 -2.13
CA PRO A 128 16.46 -21.77 -2.44
C PRO A 128 17.20 -22.47 -1.28
N ILE A 129 16.77 -23.70 -0.95
CA ILE A 129 17.24 -24.50 0.21
C ILE A 129 18.78 -24.63 0.25
N GLN A 130 19.42 -24.78 -0.92
CA GLN A 130 20.87 -24.94 -1.04
C GLN A 130 21.68 -23.73 -0.52
N VAL A 131 21.10 -22.53 -0.55
CA VAL A 131 21.73 -21.30 -0.04
C VAL A 131 21.65 -21.25 1.50
N ILE A 132 20.63 -21.88 2.08
CA ILE A 132 20.40 -21.91 3.53
C ILE A 132 21.35 -22.90 4.21
N GLU A 133 21.63 -24.05 3.57
CA GLU A 133 22.47 -25.13 4.12
C GLU A 133 23.98 -24.93 3.93
N LYS A 134 24.43 -24.21 2.88
CA LYS A 134 25.87 -24.10 2.54
C LYS A 134 26.78 -23.39 3.56
N LYS A 135 26.28 -22.99 4.74
CA LYS A 135 27.04 -22.20 5.72
C LYS A 135 26.70 -22.52 7.17
N GLU A 136 26.27 -23.76 7.45
CA GLU A 136 26.35 -24.35 8.80
C GLU A 136 27.63 -25.17 8.93
#